data_AF-A0A812QRS5-F1
#
_entry.id   AF-A0A812QRS5-F1
#
_cell.length_a   1.000
_cell.length_b   1.000
_cell.length_c   1.000
_cell.angle_alpha   90.00
_cell.angle_beta   90.00
_cell.angle_gamma   90.00
#
_symmetry.space_group_name_H-M   'P 1'
#
loop_
_entity.id
_entity.type
_entity.pdbx_description
1 polymer ?
#
loop_
_entity_poly.entity_id
_entity_poly.type
_entity_poly.pdbx_seq_one_letter_code
_entity_poly.pdbx_strand_id
1 'polypeptide(L)'
;MCLSWFIHNISPFHSWSYVVSLSVLCTVWVAYTALTCRSLALKLSLLLQETSRVRGGPARKQAIWAAHVVGMEMLICAVLGLGICVYGIFSGLCLRAMWRYRGSSSEANLWLMLKWIELLQVVIHSDWVVNSLGLGLLSGILWQVQPPEDDPQSERLARGLVSMSSSLSPSEQEVYHQVVKQIASRGLRLGTLLSFWEQLQLQGEVMPGFDPRRSVTNDVVRRVRRVIIPESRVGNHGCALASLWSGAETKPHVMVTHNWTNGFGSLVSAILADALGQASYDEVVAQIATS
;
A
#
# COMPACT_ATOMS: atom_id res chain seq x y z
N MET A 1 -15.18 -61.05 31.79
CA MET A 1 -14.45 -61.59 30.63
C MET A 1 -14.77 -60.88 29.29
N CYS A 2 -15.92 -60.20 29.11
CA CYS A 2 -16.25 -59.56 27.82
C CYS A 2 -15.54 -58.21 27.52
N LEU A 3 -15.06 -57.46 28.52
CA LEU A 3 -14.37 -56.18 28.28
C LEU A 3 -12.94 -56.34 27.71
N SER A 4 -12.26 -57.45 28.01
CA SER A 4 -10.90 -57.72 27.52
C SER A 4 -10.85 -58.02 26.02
N TRP A 5 -11.92 -58.62 25.48
CA TRP A 5 -12.02 -58.92 24.04
C TRP A 5 -12.32 -57.68 23.19
N PHE A 6 -13.06 -56.71 23.74
CA PHE A 6 -13.41 -55.47 23.03
C PHE A 6 -12.21 -54.52 22.87
N ILE A 7 -11.30 -54.50 23.84
CA ILE A 7 -10.06 -53.69 23.76
C ILE A 7 -9.06 -54.31 22.77
N HIS A 8 -9.07 -55.64 22.61
CA HIS A 8 -8.16 -56.34 21.70
C HIS A 8 -8.56 -56.27 20.23
N ASN A 9 -9.81 -55.90 19.93
CA ASN A 9 -10.36 -55.85 18.57
C ASN A 9 -10.55 -54.42 18.02
N ILE A 10 -9.97 -53.41 18.68
CA ILE A 10 -9.80 -52.08 18.07
C ILE A 10 -8.74 -52.24 16.97
N SER A 11 -9.26 -52.46 15.77
CA SER A 11 -8.51 -52.86 14.58
C SER A 11 -7.31 -51.94 14.26
N PRO A 12 -6.23 -52.50 13.68
CA PRO A 12 -5.06 -51.75 13.22
C PRO A 12 -5.37 -50.71 12.13
N PHE A 13 -6.61 -50.65 11.62
CA PHE A 13 -7.04 -49.68 10.61
C PHE A 13 -7.03 -48.22 11.10
N HIS A 14 -7.18 -47.97 12.42
CA HIS A 14 -7.18 -46.60 12.93
C HIS A 14 -5.79 -45.95 12.98
N SER A 15 -4.71 -46.73 13.03
CA SER A 15 -3.35 -46.15 13.06
C SER A 15 -2.94 -45.55 11.71
N TRP A 16 -3.43 -46.13 10.60
CA TRP A 16 -3.12 -45.67 9.25
C TRP A 16 -3.79 -44.34 8.92
N SER A 17 -5.01 -44.08 9.43
CA SER A 17 -5.69 -42.81 9.19
C SER A 17 -4.92 -41.62 9.79
N TYR A 18 -4.36 -41.75 10.98
CA TYR A 18 -3.58 -40.67 11.60
C TYR A 18 -2.28 -40.36 10.84
N VAL A 19 -1.58 -41.40 10.37
CA VAL A 19 -0.34 -41.22 9.60
C VAL A 19 -0.62 -40.52 8.27
N VAL A 20 -1.70 -40.92 7.59
CA VAL A 20 -2.12 -40.28 6.34
C VAL A 20 -2.54 -38.83 6.59
N SER A 21 -3.36 -38.56 7.62
CA SER A 21 -3.77 -37.19 7.97
C SER A 21 -2.60 -36.28 8.32
N LEU A 22 -1.63 -36.76 9.11
CA LEU A 22 -0.44 -36.01 9.48
C LEU A 22 0.45 -35.72 8.26
N SER A 23 0.63 -36.73 7.38
CA SER A 23 1.39 -36.56 6.14
C SER A 23 0.75 -35.52 5.23
N VAL A 24 -0.58 -35.57 5.05
CA VAL A 24 -1.32 -34.56 4.26
C VAL A 24 -1.18 -33.18 4.89
N LEU A 25 -1.39 -33.04 6.20
CA LEU A 25 -1.20 -31.78 6.92
C LEU A 25 0.21 -31.20 6.75
N CYS A 26 1.25 -32.03 6.89
CA CYS A 26 2.63 -31.60 6.66
C CYS A 26 2.85 -31.14 5.22
N THR A 27 2.33 -31.87 4.23
CA THR A 27 2.49 -31.47 2.81
C THR A 27 1.76 -30.17 2.49
N VAL A 28 0.53 -29.99 2.98
CA VAL A 28 -0.26 -28.76 2.82
C VAL A 28 0.46 -27.60 3.49
N TRP A 29 0.97 -27.81 4.71
CA TRP A 29 1.69 -26.79 5.46
C TRP A 29 2.99 -26.39 4.75
N VAL A 30 3.81 -27.34 4.29
CA VAL A 30 5.05 -27.06 3.55
C VAL A 30 4.75 -26.30 2.26
N ALA A 31 3.73 -26.72 1.51
CA ALA A 31 3.31 -26.04 0.29
C ALA A 31 2.82 -24.61 0.57
N TYR A 32 1.99 -24.41 1.60
CA TYR A 32 1.49 -23.09 2.00
C TYR A 32 2.63 -22.16 2.44
N THR A 33 3.56 -22.65 3.27
CA THR A 33 4.74 -21.89 3.69
C THR A 33 5.62 -21.53 2.50
N ALA A 34 5.87 -22.46 1.58
CA ALA A 34 6.65 -22.20 0.37
C ALA A 34 5.99 -21.15 -0.54
N LEU A 35 4.67 -21.23 -0.73
CA LEU A 35 3.90 -20.25 -1.52
C LEU A 35 3.91 -18.86 -0.86
N THR A 36 3.75 -18.81 0.46
CA THR A 36 3.76 -17.56 1.24
C THR A 36 5.14 -16.92 1.18
N CYS A 37 6.21 -17.69 1.42
CA CYS A 37 7.59 -17.22 1.27
C CYS A 37 7.88 -16.70 -0.14
N ARG A 38 7.41 -17.41 -1.18
CA ARG A 38 7.56 -16.96 -2.58
C ARG A 38 6.80 -15.66 -2.84
N SER A 39 5.54 -15.55 -2.42
CA SER A 39 4.76 -14.33 -2.62
C SER A 39 5.37 -13.13 -1.90
N LEU A 40 5.86 -13.34 -0.68
CA LEU A 40 6.48 -12.29 0.11
C LEU A 40 7.85 -11.89 -0.46
N ALA A 41 8.66 -12.85 -0.94
CA ALA A 41 9.92 -12.55 -1.63
C ALA A 41 9.69 -11.73 -2.90
N LEU A 42 8.63 -12.03 -3.67
CA LEU A 42 8.24 -11.23 -4.82
C LEU A 42 7.83 -9.81 -4.40
N LYS A 43 6.99 -9.66 -3.38
CA LYS A 43 6.59 -8.34 -2.85
C LYS A 43 7.80 -7.54 -2.34
N LEU A 44 8.73 -8.19 -1.63
CA LEU A 44 9.96 -7.57 -1.15
C LEU A 44 10.85 -7.14 -2.32
N SER A 45 10.98 -7.97 -3.36
CA SER A 45 11.74 -7.60 -4.56
C SER A 45 11.14 -6.41 -5.30
N LEU A 46 9.80 -6.33 -5.36
CA LEU A 46 9.09 -5.19 -5.94
C LEU A 46 9.27 -3.93 -5.10
N LEU A 47 9.20 -4.04 -3.76
CA LEU A 47 9.48 -2.93 -2.86
C LEU A 47 10.91 -2.43 -3.03
N LEU A 48 11.89 -3.33 -3.07
CA LEU A 48 13.29 -2.96 -3.31
C LEU A 48 13.47 -2.31 -4.69
N GLN A 49 12.80 -2.81 -5.73
CA GLN A 49 12.83 -2.20 -7.04
C GLN A 49 12.22 -0.79 -7.03
N GLU A 50 11.09 -0.58 -6.37
CA GLU A 50 10.49 0.75 -6.23
C GLU A 50 11.35 1.68 -5.37
N THR A 51 12.01 1.18 -4.32
CA THR A 51 12.96 2.00 -3.54
C THR A 51 14.13 2.50 -4.39
N SER A 52 14.53 1.74 -5.42
CA SER A 52 15.58 2.15 -6.35
C SER A 52 15.10 3.22 -7.34
N ARG A 53 13.79 3.31 -7.59
CA ARG A 53 13.17 4.29 -8.49
C ARG A 53 12.86 5.62 -7.82
N VAL A 54 12.57 5.61 -6.52
CA VAL A 54 12.29 6.82 -5.75
C VAL A 54 13.56 7.66 -5.61
N ARG A 55 13.65 8.73 -6.42
CA ARG A 55 14.68 9.77 -6.29
C ARG A 55 14.26 10.79 -5.22
N GLY A 56 14.85 10.67 -4.03
CA GLY A 56 14.64 11.61 -2.93
C GLY A 56 15.11 11.03 -1.59
N GLY A 57 15.63 11.89 -0.70
CA GLY A 57 16.20 11.47 0.59
C GLY A 57 15.20 10.81 1.54
N PRO A 58 14.13 11.50 1.97
CA PRO A 58 13.23 11.00 3.01
C PRO A 58 12.36 9.82 2.56
N ALA A 59 11.74 9.90 1.37
CA ALA A 59 10.90 8.82 0.85
C ALA A 59 11.70 7.52 0.65
N ARG A 60 12.98 7.61 0.24
CA ARG A 60 13.86 6.45 0.14
C ARG A 60 14.19 5.85 1.51
N LYS A 61 14.43 6.67 2.53
CA LYS A 61 14.67 6.19 3.92
C LYS A 61 13.45 5.45 4.46
N GLN A 62 12.24 6.00 4.28
CA GLN A 62 10.99 5.35 4.70
C GLN A 62 10.76 4.03 3.95
N ALA A 63 11.03 4.00 2.64
CA ALA A 63 10.87 2.77 1.85
C ALA A 63 11.90 1.68 2.24
N ILE A 64 13.15 2.07 2.52
CA ILE A 64 14.18 1.13 3.04
C ILE A 64 13.77 0.61 4.43
N TRP A 65 13.28 1.49 5.30
CA TRP A 65 12.78 1.11 6.62
C TRP A 65 11.63 0.11 6.50
N ALA A 66 10.64 0.38 5.65
CA ALA A 66 9.51 -0.53 5.42
C ALA A 66 9.96 -1.88 4.87
N ALA A 67 10.90 -1.89 3.91
CA ALA A 67 11.48 -3.12 3.38
C ALA A 67 12.21 -3.93 4.47
N HIS A 68 12.92 -3.27 5.37
CA HIS A 68 13.59 -3.91 6.50
C HIS A 68 12.59 -4.52 7.49
N VAL A 69 11.51 -3.80 7.83
CA VAL A 69 10.44 -4.31 8.71
C VAL A 69 9.79 -5.56 8.11
N VAL A 70 9.37 -5.49 6.84
CA VAL A 70 8.78 -6.65 6.13
C VAL A 70 9.76 -7.81 6.05
N GLY A 71 11.05 -7.55 5.79
CA GLY A 71 12.09 -8.57 5.78
C GLY A 71 12.26 -9.28 7.12
N MET A 72 12.19 -8.54 8.24
CA MET A 72 12.25 -9.11 9.59
C MET A 72 11.00 -9.93 9.92
N GLU A 73 9.80 -9.46 9.57
CA GLU A 73 8.56 -10.22 9.75
C GLU A 73 8.59 -11.55 8.98
N MET A 74 9.10 -11.53 7.74
CA MET A 74 9.31 -12.75 6.95
C MET A 74 10.25 -13.74 7.63
N LEU A 75 11.38 -13.24 8.16
CA LEU A 75 12.36 -14.06 8.86
C LEU A 75 11.73 -14.70 10.10
N ILE A 76 10.99 -13.93 10.90
CA ILE A 76 10.29 -14.43 12.09
C ILE A 76 9.28 -15.51 11.69
N CYS A 77 8.45 -15.26 10.67
CA CYS A 77 7.49 -16.26 10.18
C CYS A 77 8.17 -17.55 9.73
N ALA A 78 9.32 -17.45 9.05
CA ALA A 78 10.08 -18.62 8.60
C ALA A 78 10.65 -19.41 9.79
N VAL A 79 11.18 -18.74 10.81
CA VAL A 79 11.70 -19.38 12.04
C VAL A 79 10.58 -20.07 12.81
N LEU A 80 9.44 -19.41 13.00
CA LEU A 80 8.27 -20.01 13.66
C LEU A 80 7.77 -21.23 12.90
N GLY A 81 7.69 -21.12 11.57
CA GLY A 81 7.27 -22.24 10.75
C GLY A 81 8.23 -23.43 10.84
N LEU A 82 9.54 -23.18 10.81
CA LEU A 82 10.53 -24.22 11.01
C LEU A 82 10.39 -24.88 12.38
N GLY A 83 10.14 -24.10 13.44
CA GLY A 83 9.88 -24.59 14.79
C GLY A 83 8.69 -25.55 14.84
N ILE A 84 7.56 -25.18 14.25
CA ILE A 84 6.35 -26.01 14.17
C ILE A 84 6.63 -27.32 13.43
N CYS A 85 7.42 -27.29 12.35
CA CYS A 85 7.82 -28.50 11.63
C CYS A 85 8.66 -29.46 12.48
N VAL A 86 9.69 -28.92 13.16
CA VAL A 86 10.55 -29.71 14.05
C VAL A 86 9.72 -30.34 15.17
N TYR A 87 8.80 -29.56 15.76
CA TYR A 87 7.86 -30.03 16.78
C TYR A 87 6.97 -31.18 16.25
N GLY A 88 6.39 -31.02 15.06
CA GLY A 88 5.53 -32.04 14.44
C GLY A 88 6.27 -33.36 14.19
N ILE A 89 7.50 -33.30 13.67
CA ILE A 89 8.35 -34.47 13.45
C ILE A 89 8.66 -35.15 14.80
N PHE A 90 9.09 -34.37 15.79
CA PHE A 90 9.47 -34.89 17.10
C PHE A 90 8.29 -35.55 17.82
N SER A 91 7.12 -34.91 17.80
CA SER A 91 5.88 -35.44 18.36
C SER A 91 5.46 -36.75 17.67
N GLY A 92 5.59 -36.82 16.35
CA GLY A 92 5.33 -38.04 15.59
C GLY A 92 6.28 -39.19 15.95
N LEU A 93 7.57 -38.90 16.14
CA LEU A 93 8.55 -39.90 16.59
C LEU A 93 8.24 -40.40 18.01
N CYS A 94 7.88 -39.50 18.92
CA CYS A 94 7.48 -39.85 20.29
C CYS A 94 6.23 -40.74 20.30
N LEU A 95 5.19 -40.36 19.56
CA LEU A 95 3.96 -41.16 19.42
C LEU A 95 4.25 -42.55 18.85
N ARG A 96 5.09 -42.63 17.82
CA ARG A 96 5.51 -43.90 17.23
C ARG A 96 6.29 -44.78 18.21
N ALA A 97 7.17 -44.18 19.00
CA ALA A 97 7.89 -44.88 20.06
C ALA A 97 6.90 -45.41 21.11
N MET A 98 6.03 -44.56 21.67
CA MET A 98 5.01 -44.95 22.65
C MET A 98 4.12 -46.08 22.12
N TRP A 99 3.70 -46.01 20.86
CA TRP A 99 2.90 -47.07 20.24
C TRP A 99 3.64 -48.41 20.18
N ARG A 100 4.92 -48.41 19.79
CA ARG A 100 5.74 -49.63 19.73
C ARG A 100 5.94 -50.26 21.12
N TYR A 101 6.11 -49.44 22.15
CA TYR A 101 6.38 -49.93 23.51
C TYR A 101 5.14 -50.35 24.29
N ARG A 102 3.94 -49.92 23.87
CA ARG A 102 2.67 -50.23 24.54
C ARG A 102 2.41 -51.75 24.73
N GLY A 103 2.93 -52.59 23.85
CA GLY A 103 2.73 -54.05 23.92
C GLY A 103 3.77 -54.82 24.74
N SER A 104 4.84 -54.17 25.21
CA SER A 104 5.96 -54.87 25.87
C SER A 104 6.02 -54.55 27.36
N SER A 105 5.66 -55.53 28.19
CA SER A 105 5.56 -55.42 29.66
C SER A 105 6.93 -55.41 30.40
N SER A 106 8.00 -54.95 29.76
CA SER A 106 9.32 -54.85 30.40
C SER A 106 9.43 -53.54 31.19
N GLU A 107 9.92 -53.60 32.44
CA GLU A 107 10.19 -52.42 33.28
C GLU A 107 11.10 -51.40 32.59
N ALA A 108 12.06 -51.86 31.77
CA ALA A 108 12.94 -50.99 31.01
C ALA A 108 12.16 -50.11 30.00
N ASN A 109 11.09 -50.65 29.41
CA ASN A 109 10.25 -49.91 28.47
C ASN A 109 9.36 -48.90 29.20
N LEU A 110 8.94 -49.20 30.43
CA LEU A 110 8.21 -48.26 31.28
C LEU A 110 9.09 -47.04 31.59
N TRP A 111 10.34 -47.27 31.99
CA TRP A 111 11.29 -46.18 32.28
C TRP A 111 11.60 -45.35 31.03
N LEU A 112 11.83 -46.00 29.89
CA LEU A 112 12.03 -45.32 28.61
C LEU A 112 10.80 -44.46 28.24
N MET A 113 9.59 -44.97 28.44
CA MET A 113 8.34 -44.27 28.16
C MET A 113 8.17 -43.03 29.05
N LEU A 114 8.49 -43.12 30.34
CA LEU A 114 8.51 -41.98 31.25
C LEU A 114 9.51 -40.90 30.79
N LYS A 115 10.71 -41.30 30.35
CA LYS A 115 11.70 -40.35 29.81
C LYS A 115 11.24 -39.68 28.52
N TRP A 116 10.52 -40.40 27.65
CA TRP A 116 9.91 -39.80 26.46
C TRP A 116 8.80 -38.80 26.81
N ILE A 117 8.00 -39.06 27.85
CA ILE A 117 6.99 -38.12 28.33
C ILE A 117 7.65 -36.84 28.88
N GLU A 118 8.69 -36.96 29.70
CA GLU A 118 9.45 -35.81 30.19
C GLU A 118 10.02 -34.97 29.03
N LEU A 119 10.61 -35.64 28.03
CA LEU A 119 11.16 -34.98 26.85
C LEU A 119 10.07 -34.30 26.00
N LEU A 120 8.92 -34.93 25.84
CA LEU A 120 7.76 -34.33 25.16
C LEU A 120 7.24 -33.10 25.91
N GLN A 121 7.20 -33.14 27.24
CA GLN A 121 6.84 -31.97 28.05
C GLN A 121 7.82 -30.81 27.83
N VAL A 122 9.13 -31.07 27.84
CA VAL A 122 10.14 -30.03 27.56
C VAL A 122 9.92 -29.41 26.17
N VAL A 123 9.66 -30.25 25.17
CA VAL A 123 9.41 -29.79 23.79
C VAL A 123 8.14 -28.95 23.71
N ILE A 124 7.06 -29.34 24.37
CA ILE A 124 5.81 -28.55 24.45
C ILE A 124 6.09 -27.19 25.10
N HIS A 125 6.78 -27.14 26.23
CA HIS A 125 7.09 -25.86 26.89
C HIS A 125 7.96 -24.96 26.01
N SER A 126 8.92 -25.52 25.28
CA SER A 126 9.73 -24.75 24.35
C SER A 126 8.92 -24.15 23.21
N ASP A 127 7.91 -24.89 22.70
CA ASP A 127 7.00 -24.40 21.65
C ASP A 127 6.15 -23.23 22.15
N TRP A 128 5.60 -23.31 23.37
CA TRP A 128 4.88 -22.19 23.99
C TRP A 128 5.74 -20.92 24.09
N VAL A 129 7.01 -21.06 24.47
CA VAL A 129 7.94 -19.93 24.56
C VAL A 129 8.23 -19.35 23.18
N VAL A 130 8.53 -20.20 22.19
CA VAL A 130 8.81 -19.77 20.81
C VAL A 130 7.60 -19.07 20.19
N ASN A 131 6.40 -19.61 20.36
CA ASN A 131 5.16 -19.02 19.84
C ASN A 131 4.81 -17.70 20.53
N SER A 132 5.01 -17.61 21.85
CA SER A 132 4.79 -16.36 22.60
C SER A 132 5.77 -15.27 22.18
N LEU A 133 7.05 -15.63 22.00
CA LEU A 133 8.07 -14.72 21.49
C LEU A 133 7.75 -14.27 20.06
N GLY A 134 7.34 -15.20 19.21
CA GLY A 134 6.89 -14.93 17.84
C GLY A 134 5.73 -13.96 17.79
N LEU A 135 4.73 -14.15 18.65
CA LEU A 135 3.57 -13.26 18.74
C LEU A 135 3.96 -11.86 19.26
N GLY A 136 4.89 -11.78 20.22
CA GLY A 136 5.45 -10.50 20.69
C GLY A 136 6.25 -9.75 19.61
N LEU A 137 6.96 -10.48 18.75
CA LEU A 137 7.71 -9.89 17.64
C LEU A 137 6.77 -9.45 16.50
N LEU A 138 5.80 -10.28 16.12
CA LEU A 138 4.84 -9.99 15.04
C LEU A 138 3.82 -8.91 15.41
N SER A 139 3.49 -8.77 16.70
CA SER A 139 2.65 -7.66 17.17
C SER A 139 3.38 -6.31 17.17
N GLY A 140 4.68 -6.29 16.89
CA GLY A 140 5.51 -5.08 16.95
C GLY A 140 5.82 -4.61 18.37
N ILE A 141 5.35 -5.31 19.42
CA ILE A 141 5.59 -4.95 20.82
C ILE A 141 7.08 -5.10 21.16
N LEU A 142 7.69 -6.22 20.74
CA LEU A 142 9.11 -6.48 20.98
C LEU A 142 10.04 -5.83 19.95
N TRP A 143 9.47 -5.27 18.88
CA TRP A 143 10.21 -4.69 17.77
C TRP A 143 9.58 -3.36 17.35
N GLN A 144 9.75 -2.35 18.20
CA GLN A 144 9.42 -0.96 17.87
C GLN A 144 10.62 -0.29 17.22
N VAL A 145 10.89 -0.60 15.95
CA VAL A 145 11.84 0.24 15.18
C VAL A 145 11.12 1.54 14.92
N GLN A 146 11.53 2.60 15.61
CA GLN A 146 11.02 3.93 15.34
C GLN A 146 11.27 4.26 13.86
N PRO A 147 10.25 4.79 13.14
CA PRO A 147 10.50 5.33 11.82
C PRO A 147 11.60 6.39 11.95
N PRO A 148 12.49 6.52 10.94
CA PRO A 148 13.49 7.57 10.96
C PRO A 148 12.79 8.90 11.22
N GLU A 149 13.19 9.64 12.25
CA GLU A 149 12.60 10.92 12.59
C GLU A 149 12.55 11.78 11.33
N ASP A 150 11.35 12.25 10.99
CA ASP A 150 11.15 13.18 9.89
C ASP A 150 11.86 14.47 10.26
N ASP A 151 13.11 14.61 9.79
CA ASP A 151 13.82 15.88 9.86
C ASP A 151 12.91 16.94 9.22
N PRO A 152 12.49 17.98 9.95
CA PRO A 152 11.58 19.01 9.42
C PRO A 152 12.16 19.72 8.19
N GLN A 153 13.49 19.68 7.99
CA GLN A 153 14.10 20.09 6.72
C GLN A 153 13.84 19.10 5.58
N SER A 154 13.92 17.78 5.84
CA SER A 154 13.60 16.74 4.86
C SER A 154 12.13 16.79 4.41
N GLU A 155 11.20 17.12 5.31
CA GLU A 155 9.80 17.32 4.94
C GLU A 155 9.61 18.52 3.99
N ARG A 156 10.33 19.62 4.24
CA ARG A 156 10.38 20.79 3.33
C ARG A 156 11.01 20.45 1.98
N LEU A 157 12.06 19.63 1.97
CA LEU A 157 12.70 19.08 0.77
C LEU A 157 11.75 18.15 -0.01
N ALA A 158 11.00 17.28 0.68
CA ALA A 158 10.04 16.34 0.09
C ALA A 158 8.83 17.05 -0.53
N ARG A 159 8.40 18.19 0.05
CA ARG A 159 7.38 19.06 -0.52
C ARG A 159 7.84 19.83 -1.77
N GLY A 160 9.03 19.55 -2.31
CA GLY A 160 9.52 20.19 -3.54
C GLY A 160 9.86 21.67 -3.38
N LEU A 161 10.08 22.14 -2.13
CA LEU A 161 10.48 23.53 -1.87
C LEU A 161 11.99 23.77 -2.02
N VAL A 162 12.79 22.74 -2.35
CA VAL A 162 14.08 23.02 -2.96
C VAL A 162 13.79 23.54 -4.35
N SER A 163 13.85 24.86 -4.47
CA SER A 163 13.70 25.56 -5.74
C SER A 163 14.59 24.87 -6.76
N MET A 164 14.01 24.21 -7.77
CA MET A 164 14.76 23.60 -8.87
C MET A 164 15.74 24.61 -9.50
N SER A 165 15.49 25.91 -9.30
CA SER A 165 16.40 26.99 -9.69
C SER A 165 17.79 26.91 -9.06
N SER A 166 17.99 26.28 -7.90
CA SER A 166 19.30 26.21 -7.24
C SER A 166 20.28 25.25 -7.92
N SER A 167 19.77 24.33 -8.75
CA SER A 167 20.59 23.42 -9.57
C SER A 167 20.84 23.93 -10.99
N LEU A 168 20.24 25.06 -11.37
CA LEU A 168 20.38 25.65 -12.70
C LEU A 168 21.60 26.58 -12.75
N SER A 169 22.20 26.69 -13.93
CA SER A 169 23.20 27.74 -14.17
C SER A 169 22.56 29.13 -14.05
N PRO A 170 23.33 30.21 -13.79
CA PRO A 170 22.77 31.55 -13.63
C PRO A 170 21.90 32.02 -14.80
N SER A 171 22.25 31.66 -16.04
CA SER A 171 21.45 31.99 -17.23
C SER A 171 20.15 31.19 -17.31
N GLU A 172 20.17 29.91 -16.97
CA GLU A 172 18.96 29.06 -16.93
C GLU A 172 18.04 29.46 -15.76
N GLN A 173 18.62 29.88 -14.64
CA GLN A 173 17.88 30.37 -13.49
C GLN A 173 17.08 31.63 -13.83
N GLU A 174 17.66 32.57 -14.59
CA GLU A 174 16.95 33.77 -15.04
C GLU A 174 15.76 33.40 -15.95
N VAL A 175 15.98 32.52 -16.94
CA VAL A 175 14.90 32.03 -17.81
C VAL A 175 13.82 31.31 -17.01
N TYR A 176 14.21 30.47 -16.05
CA TYR A 176 13.29 29.77 -15.16
C TYR A 176 12.46 30.75 -14.33
N HIS A 177 13.07 31.77 -13.72
CA HIS A 177 12.35 32.78 -12.95
C HIS A 177 11.39 33.59 -13.82
N GLN A 178 11.78 33.91 -15.07
CA GLN A 178 10.88 34.58 -16.02
C GLN A 178 9.67 33.71 -16.37
N VAL A 179 9.87 32.43 -16.65
CA VAL A 179 8.78 31.48 -16.94
C VAL A 179 7.89 31.27 -15.72
N VAL A 180 8.47 31.08 -14.53
CA VAL A 180 7.70 30.93 -13.28
C VAL A 180 6.91 32.20 -13.00
N LYS A 181 7.50 33.38 -13.16
CA LYS A 181 6.80 34.67 -13.02
C LYS A 181 5.64 34.77 -14.01
N GLN A 182 5.87 34.36 -15.26
CA GLN A 182 4.84 34.35 -16.30
C GLN A 182 3.72 33.35 -16.01
N ILE A 183 4.01 32.19 -15.45
CA ILE A 183 3.00 31.19 -15.06
C ILE A 183 2.24 31.68 -13.82
N ALA A 184 2.95 32.21 -12.83
CA ALA A 184 2.37 32.73 -11.61
C ALA A 184 1.52 33.99 -11.84
N SER A 185 1.76 34.77 -12.89
CA SER A 185 0.90 35.91 -13.23
C SER A 185 -0.38 35.53 -13.99
N ARG A 186 -0.54 34.26 -14.39
CA ARG A 186 -1.73 33.72 -15.08
C ARG A 186 -2.82 33.26 -14.10
N GLY A 187 -3.06 34.04 -13.05
CA GLY A 187 -4.20 33.81 -12.18
C GLY A 187 -5.53 34.06 -12.89
N LEU A 188 -6.57 33.33 -12.48
CA LEU A 188 -7.95 33.53 -12.95
C LEU A 188 -8.87 33.80 -11.76
N ARG A 189 -9.88 34.65 -11.95
CA ARG A 189 -10.89 34.91 -10.91
C ARG A 189 -11.92 33.80 -10.91
N LEU A 190 -12.35 33.37 -9.72
CA LEU A 190 -13.36 32.32 -9.57
C LEU A 190 -14.66 32.67 -10.31
N GLY A 191 -15.11 33.93 -10.24
CA GLY A 191 -16.30 34.37 -10.97
C GLY A 191 -16.23 34.11 -12.48
N THR A 192 -15.07 34.35 -13.10
CA THR A 192 -14.87 34.09 -14.53
C THR A 192 -14.91 32.60 -14.86
N LEU A 193 -14.37 31.75 -13.97
CA LEU A 193 -14.47 30.29 -14.12
C LEU A 193 -15.92 29.81 -14.04
N LEU A 194 -16.73 30.39 -13.14
CA LEU A 194 -18.14 30.04 -13.00
C LEU A 194 -18.98 30.51 -14.18
N SER A 195 -18.73 31.71 -14.71
CA SER A 195 -19.39 32.16 -15.94
C SER A 195 -19.04 31.26 -17.13
N PHE A 196 -17.79 30.79 -17.22
CA PHE A 196 -17.39 29.81 -18.23
C PHE A 196 -18.06 28.45 -18.02
N TRP A 197 -18.18 27.99 -16.78
CA TRP A 197 -18.91 26.77 -16.45
C TRP A 197 -20.38 26.83 -16.86
N GLU A 198 -21.04 27.95 -16.57
CA GLU A 198 -22.43 28.22 -16.95
C GLU A 198 -22.61 28.20 -18.47
N GLN A 199 -21.68 28.81 -19.23
CA GLN A 199 -21.68 28.76 -20.69
C GLN A 199 -21.55 27.32 -21.24
N LEU A 200 -20.74 26.48 -20.60
CA LEU A 200 -20.60 25.08 -21.00
C LEU A 200 -21.88 24.26 -20.76
N GLN A 201 -22.61 24.54 -19.68
CA GLN A 201 -23.83 23.82 -19.32
C GLN A 201 -25.07 24.32 -20.09
N LEU A 202 -25.31 25.64 -20.11
CA LEU A 202 -26.58 26.20 -20.58
C LEU A 202 -26.65 26.31 -22.10
N GLN A 203 -25.54 26.70 -22.74
CA GLN A 203 -25.61 27.10 -24.14
C GLN A 203 -25.39 25.93 -25.08
N GLY A 204 -24.63 24.89 -24.69
CA GLY A 204 -24.32 23.75 -25.57
C GLY A 204 -23.59 24.10 -26.88
N GLU A 205 -23.52 25.38 -27.24
CA GLU A 205 -22.88 25.94 -28.44
C GLU A 205 -21.36 25.79 -28.36
N VAL A 206 -20.79 25.95 -27.16
CA VAL A 206 -19.35 25.88 -26.92
C VAL A 206 -18.82 24.44 -26.97
N MET A 207 -19.59 23.49 -26.42
CA MET A 207 -19.25 22.07 -26.41
C MET A 207 -20.51 21.18 -26.36
N PRO A 208 -21.06 20.79 -27.51
CA PRO A 208 -22.22 19.91 -27.56
C PRO A 208 -21.93 18.57 -26.86
N GLY A 209 -22.80 18.19 -25.92
CA GLY A 209 -22.67 16.94 -25.16
C GLY A 209 -21.65 16.98 -24.02
N PHE A 210 -21.33 18.15 -23.50
CA PHE A 210 -20.59 18.26 -22.24
C PHE A 210 -21.37 17.62 -21.09
N ASP A 211 -20.77 16.62 -20.45
CA ASP A 211 -21.27 15.99 -19.23
C ASP A 211 -20.28 16.28 -18.07
N PRO A 212 -20.69 17.03 -17.03
CA PRO A 212 -19.86 17.33 -15.86
C PRO A 212 -19.25 16.10 -15.17
N ARG A 213 -19.91 14.94 -15.26
CA ARG A 213 -19.50 13.70 -14.57
C ARG A 213 -18.50 12.88 -15.38
N ARG A 214 -18.48 13.05 -16.69
CA ARG A 214 -17.70 12.20 -17.61
C ARG A 214 -16.62 12.95 -18.38
N SER A 215 -16.83 14.24 -18.63
CA SER A 215 -15.93 15.04 -19.44
C SER A 215 -14.66 15.33 -18.65
N VAL A 216 -13.52 14.91 -19.21
CA VAL A 216 -12.21 15.20 -18.61
C VAL A 216 -11.73 16.59 -19.03
N THR A 217 -10.82 17.17 -18.25
CA THR A 217 -10.23 18.49 -18.59
C THR A 217 -9.61 18.48 -19.98
N ASN A 218 -9.04 17.36 -20.42
CA ASN A 218 -8.53 17.20 -21.78
C ASN A 218 -9.63 17.36 -22.86
N ASP A 219 -10.84 16.84 -22.62
CA ASP A 219 -11.95 16.96 -23.56
C ASP A 219 -12.42 18.41 -23.65
N VAL A 220 -12.51 19.09 -22.51
CA VAL A 220 -12.85 20.51 -22.47
C VAL A 220 -11.78 21.30 -23.21
N VAL A 221 -10.50 21.16 -22.89
CA VAL A 221 -9.42 21.89 -23.57
C VAL A 221 -9.34 21.57 -25.08
N ARG A 222 -9.54 20.31 -25.50
CA ARG A 222 -9.42 19.89 -26.90
C ARG A 222 -10.67 20.11 -27.75
N ARG A 223 -11.88 20.00 -27.19
CA ARG A 223 -13.13 20.22 -27.94
C ARG A 223 -13.54 21.68 -27.91
N VAL A 224 -13.33 22.34 -26.76
CA VAL A 224 -13.38 23.82 -26.67
C VAL A 224 -12.20 24.44 -27.42
N ARG A 225 -11.31 23.67 -28.07
CA ARG A 225 -10.29 24.20 -29.00
C ARG A 225 -10.89 24.98 -30.19
N ARG A 226 -12.19 24.88 -30.46
CA ARG A 226 -12.92 25.79 -31.38
C ARG A 226 -13.36 27.12 -30.76
N VAL A 227 -13.19 27.31 -29.45
CA VAL A 227 -13.55 28.54 -28.71
C VAL A 227 -12.33 29.08 -27.95
N ILE A 228 -11.64 28.28 -27.12
CA ILE A 228 -10.43 28.69 -26.39
C ILE A 228 -9.29 29.09 -27.34
N ILE A 229 -9.01 28.34 -28.42
CA ILE A 229 -7.90 28.74 -29.32
C ILE A 229 -8.20 30.01 -30.09
N PRO A 230 -9.39 30.19 -30.70
CA PRO A 230 -9.74 31.46 -31.33
C PRO A 230 -9.78 32.63 -30.36
N GLU A 231 -10.38 32.47 -29.17
CA GLU A 231 -10.42 33.50 -28.13
C GLU A 231 -9.02 33.84 -27.62
N SER A 232 -8.15 32.84 -27.47
CA SER A 232 -6.74 33.01 -27.08
C SER A 232 -5.85 33.58 -28.19
N ARG A 233 -6.39 33.88 -29.37
CA ARG A 233 -5.63 34.40 -30.51
C ARG A 233 -5.79 35.92 -30.61
N VAL A 234 -4.74 36.65 -30.25
CA VAL A 234 -4.66 38.11 -30.46
C VAL A 234 -3.85 38.34 -31.74
N GLY A 235 -4.56 38.59 -32.85
CA GLY A 235 -3.94 38.72 -34.18
C GLY A 235 -3.36 37.40 -34.70
N ASN A 236 -2.04 37.36 -34.96
CA ASN A 236 -1.30 36.17 -35.41
C ASN A 236 -0.59 35.42 -34.29
N HIS A 237 -0.75 35.83 -33.03
CA HIS A 237 -0.08 35.24 -31.87
C HIS A 237 -1.08 34.56 -30.93
N GLY A 238 -0.66 33.46 -30.30
CA GLY A 238 -1.39 32.83 -29.22
C GLY A 238 -1.01 33.44 -27.87
N CYS A 239 -2.00 33.80 -27.06
CA CYS A 239 -1.82 34.23 -25.67
C CYS A 239 -2.46 33.21 -24.72
N ALA A 240 -2.14 33.27 -23.44
CA ALA A 240 -2.82 32.42 -22.47
C ALA A 240 -4.23 32.97 -22.22
N LEU A 241 -5.25 32.11 -22.22
CA LEU A 241 -6.64 32.52 -21.97
C LEU A 241 -6.81 33.26 -20.64
N ALA A 242 -6.08 32.82 -19.61
CA ALA A 242 -6.05 33.50 -18.31
C ALA A 242 -5.63 34.97 -18.43
N SER A 243 -4.69 35.30 -19.33
CA SER A 243 -4.25 36.68 -19.56
C SER A 243 -5.32 37.56 -20.22
N LEU A 244 -6.24 36.96 -20.98
CA LEU A 244 -7.39 37.68 -21.54
C LEU A 244 -8.49 37.87 -20.50
N TRP A 245 -8.78 36.80 -19.74
CA TRP A 245 -9.81 36.80 -18.71
C TRP A 245 -9.49 37.70 -17.52
N SER A 246 -8.22 37.85 -17.19
CA SER A 246 -7.81 38.65 -16.04
C SER A 246 -7.76 40.15 -16.34
N GLY A 247 -7.62 40.55 -17.60
CA GLY A 247 -7.47 41.95 -18.06
C GLY A 247 -6.21 42.68 -17.56
N ALA A 248 -5.61 42.21 -16.47
CA ALA A 248 -4.37 42.65 -15.85
C ALA A 248 -3.66 41.46 -15.16
N GLU A 249 -2.37 41.59 -14.88
CA GLU A 249 -1.64 40.57 -14.11
C GLU A 249 -2.30 40.38 -12.73
N THR A 250 -2.80 39.18 -12.46
CA THR A 250 -3.45 38.85 -11.18
C THR A 250 -2.64 37.76 -10.50
N LYS A 251 -2.15 38.04 -9.29
CA LYS A 251 -1.44 37.03 -8.49
C LYS A 251 -2.47 36.08 -7.87
N PRO A 252 -2.40 34.77 -8.14
CA PRO A 252 -3.31 33.81 -7.53
C PRO A 252 -3.03 33.70 -6.03
N HIS A 253 -4.09 33.62 -5.22
CA HIS A 253 -3.99 33.37 -3.78
C HIS A 253 -3.75 31.89 -3.48
N VAL A 254 -4.25 31.01 -4.35
CA VAL A 254 -4.20 29.56 -4.18
C VAL A 254 -3.80 28.93 -5.52
N MET A 255 -2.96 27.91 -5.46
CA MET A 255 -2.58 27.10 -6.63
C MET A 255 -3.28 25.76 -6.55
N VAL A 256 -4.03 25.42 -7.59
CA VAL A 256 -4.70 24.12 -7.70
C VAL A 256 -3.97 23.27 -8.72
N THR A 257 -3.53 22.08 -8.32
CA THR A 257 -2.89 21.11 -9.19
C THR A 257 -3.94 20.10 -9.68
N HIS A 258 -3.95 19.83 -10.98
CA HIS A 258 -4.91 18.91 -11.59
C HIS A 258 -4.28 18.20 -12.79
N ASN A 259 -4.64 16.94 -12.99
CA ASN A 259 -4.20 16.14 -14.12
C ASN A 259 -5.25 16.19 -15.24
N TRP A 260 -4.83 16.43 -16.48
CA TRP A 260 -5.73 16.54 -17.63
C TRP A 260 -6.63 15.32 -17.87
N THR A 261 -6.25 14.15 -17.35
CA THR A 261 -7.06 12.92 -17.39
C THR A 261 -8.21 12.88 -16.38
N ASN A 262 -8.21 13.78 -15.39
CA ASN A 262 -9.24 13.83 -14.36
C ASN A 262 -10.46 14.63 -14.87
N GLY A 263 -11.61 14.40 -14.24
CA GLY A 263 -12.86 15.10 -14.55
C GLY A 263 -12.72 16.61 -14.43
N PHE A 264 -13.26 17.35 -15.39
CA PHE A 264 -13.29 18.82 -15.34
C PHE A 264 -14.23 19.31 -14.23
N GLY A 265 -15.35 18.63 -13.99
CA GLY A 265 -16.24 18.92 -12.86
C GLY A 265 -15.54 18.78 -11.51
N SER A 266 -14.66 17.78 -11.35
CA SER A 266 -13.87 17.62 -10.12
C SER A 266 -12.90 18.78 -9.90
N LEU A 267 -12.32 19.36 -10.97
CA LEU A 267 -11.47 20.55 -10.86
C LEU A 267 -12.26 21.75 -10.33
N VAL A 268 -13.40 22.04 -10.95
CA VAL A 268 -14.24 23.19 -10.57
C VAL A 268 -14.79 23.00 -9.16
N SER A 269 -15.19 21.78 -8.81
CA SER A 269 -15.65 21.44 -7.46
C SER A 269 -14.56 21.62 -6.41
N ALA A 270 -13.32 21.23 -6.70
CA ALA A 270 -12.20 21.42 -5.78
C ALA A 270 -11.90 22.90 -5.52
N ILE A 271 -11.94 23.73 -6.58
CA ILE A 271 -11.76 25.19 -6.46
C ILE A 271 -12.91 25.81 -5.65
N LEU A 272 -14.15 25.36 -5.87
CA LEU A 272 -15.31 25.85 -5.14
C LEU A 272 -15.30 25.42 -3.66
N ALA A 273 -14.94 24.17 -3.38
CA ALA A 273 -14.81 23.66 -2.01
C ALA A 273 -13.78 24.49 -1.22
N ASP A 274 -12.63 24.79 -1.83
CA ASP A 274 -11.61 25.68 -1.24
C ASP A 274 -12.16 27.09 -0.98
N ALA A 275 -12.85 27.68 -1.95
CA ALA A 275 -13.48 29.00 -1.80
C ALA A 275 -14.59 29.04 -0.74
N LEU A 276 -15.27 27.91 -0.50
CA LEU A 276 -16.29 27.74 0.54
C LEU A 276 -15.70 27.32 1.90
N GLY A 277 -14.39 27.08 1.99
CA GLY A 277 -13.72 26.63 3.22
C GLY A 277 -14.03 25.19 3.61
N GLN A 278 -14.36 24.32 2.65
CA GLN A 278 -14.66 22.91 2.87
C GLN A 278 -13.41 22.03 2.72
N ALA A 279 -13.29 21.01 3.57
CA ALA A 279 -12.13 20.10 3.59
C ALA A 279 -12.18 19.01 2.49
N SER A 280 -13.35 18.72 1.93
CA SER A 280 -13.55 17.81 0.81
C SER A 280 -14.44 18.46 -0.25
N TYR A 281 -14.25 18.06 -1.51
CA TYR A 281 -15.04 18.54 -2.65
C TYR A 281 -16.15 17.58 -3.09
N ASP A 282 -16.32 16.43 -2.41
CA ASP A 282 -17.28 15.39 -2.77
C ASP A 282 -18.73 15.90 -2.76
N GLU A 283 -19.09 16.70 -1.75
CA GLU A 283 -20.43 17.30 -1.63
C GLU A 283 -20.71 18.32 -2.74
N VAL A 284 -19.69 19.12 -3.10
CA VAL A 284 -19.77 20.11 -4.18
C VAL A 284 -19.92 19.43 -5.54
N VAL A 285 -19.22 18.32 -5.77
CA VAL A 285 -19.37 17.52 -6.99
C VAL A 285 -20.80 17.03 -7.16
N ALA A 286 -21.41 16.52 -6.08
CA ALA A 286 -22.78 16.04 -6.12
C ALA A 286 -23.77 17.16 -6.50
N GLN A 287 -23.58 18.37 -5.94
CA GLN A 287 -24.42 19.53 -6.22
C GLN A 287 -24.29 20.01 -7.66
N ILE A 288 -23.06 20.18 -8.14
CA ILE A 288 -22.76 20.64 -9.52
C ILE A 288 -23.23 19.62 -10.57
N ALA A 289 -23.25 18.34 -10.24
CA ALA A 289 -23.74 17.29 -11.12
C ALA A 289 -25.28 17.24 -11.23
N THR A 290 -26.00 17.92 -10.34
CA THR A 290 -27.47 17.96 -10.29
C THR A 290 -28.08 19.30 -10.72
N SER A 291 -27.27 20.37 -10.79
CA SER A 291 -27.64 21.69 -11.31
C SER A 291 -27.55 21.71 -12.84
#